data_AF-A0A971ZLD4-F1
#
_entry.id   AF-A0A971ZLD4-F1
#
_cell.length_a   1.000
_cell.length_b   1.000
_cell.length_c   1.000
_cell.angle_alpha   90.00
_cell.angle_beta   90.00
_cell.angle_gamma   90.00
#
_symmetry.space_group_name_H-M   'P 1'
#
loop_
_entity.id
_entity.type
_entity.pdbx_description
1 polymer ?
#
loop_
_entity_poly.entity_id
_entity_poly.type
_entity_poly.pdbx_seq_one_letter_code
_entity_poly.pdbx_strand_id
1 'polypeptide(L)'
;MHKKIIAILIILFNVSLHTSCRIVVFPEKLPSFYLDINQKTNNNEKTSDNETNEKSITPYLLQSGDVIKDNGFFQVGEVTFLYSNDIFKVTNNSESIVRVTCMVIGTKVDGTYEILQYAGFGGIDQTKYKKDLEENGWAVEHYTNMIRPGETLYATLSISDFQYEGVPKPDIDNDGFYELKFMISPQSNEDVIEISLNDPVSDMYKLPVD
;
A
#
# COMPACT_ATOMS: atom_id res chain seq x y z
N MET A 1 13.81 -64.53 -18.70
CA MET A 1 12.68 -64.48 -17.76
C MET A 1 12.29 -63.03 -17.54
N HIS A 2 11.10 -62.67 -18.00
CA HIS A 2 10.49 -61.35 -17.84
C HIS A 2 9.93 -61.18 -16.43
N LYS A 3 10.10 -59.98 -15.85
CA LYS A 3 9.08 -59.40 -14.97
C LYS A 3 9.00 -57.89 -15.23
N LYS A 4 7.92 -57.50 -15.92
CA LYS A 4 7.45 -56.12 -16.06
C LYS A 4 6.80 -55.72 -14.75
N ILE A 5 7.15 -54.57 -14.19
CA ILE A 5 6.36 -53.94 -13.12
C ILE A 5 5.36 -53.01 -13.81
N ILE A 6 4.08 -53.30 -13.59
CA ILE A 6 2.94 -52.47 -13.98
C ILE A 6 2.81 -51.41 -12.90
N ALA A 7 2.97 -50.13 -13.26
CA ALA A 7 2.58 -49.01 -12.42
C ALA A 7 1.15 -48.63 -12.78
N ILE A 8 0.23 -48.86 -11.84
CA ILE A 8 -1.16 -48.45 -11.91
C ILE A 8 -1.21 -46.94 -11.64
N LEU A 9 -1.67 -46.17 -12.62
CA LEU A 9 -1.98 -44.74 -12.48
C LEU A 9 -3.41 -44.62 -11.93
N ILE A 10 -3.55 -44.30 -10.65
CA ILE A 10 -4.82 -43.83 -10.08
C ILE A 10 -4.70 -42.33 -9.85
N ILE A 11 -5.46 -41.59 -10.65
CA ILE A 11 -5.78 -40.18 -10.45
C ILE A 11 -6.79 -40.11 -9.31
N LEU A 12 -6.45 -39.40 -8.22
CA LEU A 12 -7.43 -38.87 -7.30
C LEU A 12 -7.08 -37.41 -7.00
N PHE A 13 -8.01 -36.56 -7.44
CA PHE A 13 -8.13 -35.14 -7.10
C PHE A 13 -7.88 -34.90 -5.62
N ASN A 14 -6.91 -34.04 -5.30
CA ASN A 14 -6.89 -33.32 -4.04
C ASN A 14 -6.90 -31.82 -4.36
N VAL A 15 -8.07 -31.22 -4.14
CA VAL A 15 -8.26 -29.78 -4.04
C VAL A 15 -7.45 -29.31 -2.84
N SER A 16 -6.26 -28.76 -3.07
CA SER A 16 -5.53 -28.04 -2.03
C SER A 16 -5.93 -26.57 -2.10
N LEU A 17 -6.83 -26.15 -1.22
CA LEU A 17 -6.87 -24.77 -0.77
C LEU A 17 -5.49 -24.47 -0.16
N HIS A 18 -4.68 -23.68 -0.87
CA HIS A 18 -3.50 -23.06 -0.28
C HIS A 18 -3.96 -21.84 0.52
N THR A 19 -4.33 -22.03 1.79
CA THR A 19 -4.17 -20.96 2.77
C THR A 19 -2.67 -20.86 3.05
N SER A 20 -1.96 -20.03 2.29
CA SER A 20 -0.57 -19.70 2.59
C SER A 20 -0.54 -18.82 3.84
N CYS A 21 -0.52 -19.44 5.02
CA CYS A 21 -0.12 -18.76 6.25
C CYS A 21 1.39 -18.51 6.15
N ARG A 22 1.78 -17.32 5.68
CA ARG A 22 3.19 -16.86 5.71
C ARG A 22 3.42 -16.20 7.06
N ILE A 23 4.27 -16.83 7.88
CA ILE A 23 4.85 -16.19 9.06
C ILE A 23 5.92 -15.23 8.54
N VAL A 24 5.65 -13.93 8.65
CA VAL A 24 6.65 -12.89 8.37
C VAL A 24 7.47 -12.69 9.65
N VAL A 25 8.75 -13.06 9.60
CA VAL A 25 9.71 -12.82 10.68
C VAL A 25 10.41 -11.50 10.37
N PHE A 26 10.24 -10.49 11.22
CA PHE A 26 10.96 -9.23 11.12
C PHE A 26 12.24 -9.25 11.97
N PRO A 27 13.31 -8.55 11.55
CA PRO A 27 14.50 -8.38 12.37
C PRO A 27 14.18 -7.55 13.63
N GLU A 28 14.74 -7.94 14.78
CA GLU A 28 14.50 -7.37 16.13
C GLU A 28 14.82 -5.87 16.30
N LYS A 29 15.28 -5.18 15.26
CA LYS A 29 15.58 -3.74 15.32
C LYS A 29 15.05 -3.03 14.08
N LEU A 30 13.98 -2.27 14.28
CA LEU A 30 13.54 -1.24 13.34
C LEU A 30 14.63 -0.16 13.21
N PRO A 31 14.88 0.37 12.00
CA PRO A 31 15.79 1.50 11.82
C PRO A 31 15.30 2.72 12.62
N SER A 32 16.24 3.43 13.26
CA SER A 32 16.06 4.46 14.29
C SER A 32 15.43 5.79 13.82
N PHE A 33 14.62 5.78 12.77
CA PHE A 33 14.15 7.01 12.12
C PHE A 33 12.94 7.67 12.79
N TYR A 34 12.51 7.19 13.96
CA TYR A 34 11.39 7.76 14.73
C TYR A 34 11.79 8.95 15.63
N LEU A 35 13.06 9.40 15.66
CA LEU A 35 13.52 10.37 16.66
C LEU A 35 13.74 11.82 16.20
N ASP A 36 13.55 12.18 14.92
CA ASP A 36 13.97 13.52 14.43
C ASP A 36 12.85 14.52 14.07
N ILE A 37 11.62 14.28 14.51
CA ILE A 37 10.54 15.29 14.40
C ILE A 37 10.37 16.03 15.72
N ASN A 38 11.42 16.70 16.25
CA ASN A 38 11.27 17.75 17.27
C ASN A 38 12.57 18.50 17.65
N GLN A 39 13.46 18.80 16.70
CA GLN A 39 14.55 19.76 16.96
C GLN A 39 14.37 21.07 16.20
N LYS A 40 13.38 21.84 16.63
CA LYS A 40 13.42 23.31 16.50
C LYS A 40 12.49 24.02 17.48
N THR A 41 12.86 24.08 18.77
CA THR A 41 12.65 25.30 19.59
C THR A 41 13.42 25.27 20.92
N ASN A 42 14.37 26.20 21.03
CA ASN A 42 14.88 26.95 22.19
C ASN A 42 15.03 26.33 23.60
N ASN A 43 16.26 26.51 24.11
CA ASN A 43 16.69 26.39 25.51
C ASN A 43 15.83 27.17 26.51
N ASN A 44 15.38 26.51 27.59
CA ASN A 44 15.79 26.77 28.98
C ASN A 44 15.00 25.92 30.01
N GLU A 45 15.77 25.25 30.88
CA GLU A 45 15.50 24.54 32.15
C GLU A 45 14.07 24.56 32.76
N LYS A 46 13.52 23.38 33.08
CA LYS A 46 13.62 22.73 34.42
C LYS A 46 12.89 21.38 34.47
N THR A 47 13.50 20.49 35.23
CA THR A 47 13.16 19.10 35.54
C THR A 47 11.68 18.83 35.83
N SER A 48 11.14 17.85 35.12
CA SER A 48 10.04 16.99 35.57
C SER A 48 10.20 15.69 34.81
N ASP A 49 10.67 14.66 35.50
CA ASP A 49 10.69 13.28 35.03
C ASP A 49 9.24 12.85 34.72
N ASN A 50 8.82 13.08 33.48
CA ASN A 50 7.72 12.35 32.88
C ASN A 50 8.37 11.32 31.97
N GLU A 51 8.55 10.11 32.51
CA GLU A 51 8.62 8.90 31.69
C GLU A 51 7.31 8.84 30.90
N THR A 52 7.29 9.49 29.73
CA THR A 52 6.35 9.18 28.68
C THR A 52 6.61 7.73 28.33
N ASN A 53 5.79 6.86 28.90
CA ASN A 53 5.55 5.50 28.42
C ASN A 53 5.21 5.63 26.92
N GLU A 54 6.24 5.59 26.07
CA GLU A 54 6.09 5.37 24.63
C GLU A 54 5.40 4.03 24.50
N LYS A 55 4.08 4.08 24.39
CA LYS A 55 3.25 2.92 24.10
C LYS A 55 3.74 2.42 22.75
N SER A 56 4.57 1.39 22.74
CA SER A 56 4.98 0.71 21.52
C SER A 56 3.70 0.28 20.80
N ILE A 57 3.37 0.97 19.70
CA ILE A 57 2.17 0.68 18.93
C ILE A 57 2.53 -0.42 17.94
N THR A 58 2.02 -1.63 18.18
CA THR A 58 2.26 -2.79 17.32
C THR A 58 1.36 -2.71 16.09
N PRO A 59 1.91 -2.78 14.86
CA PRO A 59 1.10 -2.87 13.65
C PRO A 59 0.16 -4.08 13.64
N TYR A 60 -1.02 -3.96 13.05
CA TYR A 60 -2.00 -5.04 12.94
C TYR A 60 -2.41 -5.31 11.49
N LEU A 61 -2.59 -6.59 11.15
CA LEU A 61 -2.91 -7.02 9.79
C LEU A 61 -4.37 -6.73 9.46
N LEU A 62 -4.60 -6.06 8.34
CA LEU A 62 -5.90 -5.84 7.72
C LEU A 62 -6.16 -6.91 6.66
N GLN A 63 -7.40 -7.40 6.62
CA GLN A 63 -7.93 -8.21 5.53
C GLN A 63 -8.65 -7.33 4.51
N SER A 64 -8.86 -7.87 3.31
CA SER A 64 -9.68 -7.22 2.28
C SER A 64 -11.09 -6.97 2.82
N GLY A 65 -11.55 -5.72 2.75
CA GLY A 65 -12.81 -5.22 3.29
C GLY A 65 -12.70 -4.53 4.65
N ASP A 66 -11.56 -4.64 5.34
CA ASP A 66 -11.37 -4.01 6.65
C ASP A 66 -11.23 -2.49 6.55
N VAL A 67 -11.52 -1.82 7.67
CA VAL A 67 -11.32 -0.38 7.82
C VAL A 67 -9.84 -0.07 8.10
N ILE A 68 -9.24 0.76 7.25
CA ILE A 68 -7.92 1.33 7.45
C ILE A 68 -7.98 2.31 8.62
N LYS A 69 -7.15 2.06 9.63
CA LYS A 69 -6.90 2.96 10.76
C LYS A 69 -5.41 2.98 11.06
N ASP A 70 -5.00 3.92 11.88
CA ASP A 70 -3.61 4.13 12.27
C ASP A 70 -2.97 2.81 12.76
N ASN A 71 -1.80 2.48 12.21
CA ASN A 71 -1.02 1.26 12.40
C ASN A 71 -1.60 -0.02 11.76
N GLY A 72 -2.65 0.11 10.96
CA GLY A 72 -3.13 -0.98 10.10
C GLY A 72 -2.16 -1.23 8.95
N PHE A 73 -1.86 -2.49 8.68
CA PHE A 73 -1.02 -2.88 7.54
C PHE A 73 -1.69 -3.95 6.69
N PHE A 74 -1.40 -3.95 5.40
CA PHE A 74 -1.88 -4.96 4.46
C PHE A 74 -0.86 -5.21 3.35
N GLN A 75 -1.09 -6.27 2.57
CA GLN A 75 -0.24 -6.65 1.46
C GLN A 75 -1.09 -6.91 0.23
N VAL A 76 -0.74 -6.28 -0.89
CA VAL A 76 -1.33 -6.53 -2.20
C VAL A 76 -0.22 -7.05 -3.11
N GLY A 77 -0.31 -8.32 -3.51
CA GLY A 77 0.79 -8.99 -4.20
C GLY A 77 2.05 -9.03 -3.33
N GLU A 78 3.15 -8.45 -3.80
CA GLU A 78 4.42 -8.33 -3.05
C GLU A 78 4.66 -6.91 -2.49
N VAL A 79 3.64 -6.06 -2.51
CA VAL A 79 3.70 -4.69 -2.01
C VAL A 79 3.03 -4.60 -0.65
N THR A 80 3.74 -4.09 0.35
CA THR A 80 3.24 -3.90 1.72
C THR A 80 2.85 -2.45 1.94
N PHE A 81 1.72 -2.24 2.59
CA PHE A 81 1.19 -0.94 2.97
C PHE A 81 1.10 -0.89 4.50
N LEU A 82 1.65 0.15 5.12
CA LEU A 82 1.42 0.50 6.52
C LEU A 82 0.82 1.90 6.56
N TYR A 83 -0.38 2.04 7.12
CA TYR A 83 -1.03 3.34 7.28
C TYR A 83 -0.71 3.91 8.66
N SER A 84 -0.14 5.12 8.70
CA SER A 84 -0.03 5.85 9.95
C SER A 84 0.04 7.36 9.75
N ASN A 85 -0.61 8.13 10.63
CA ASN A 85 -0.67 9.58 10.59
C ASN A 85 -1.02 10.11 9.18
N ASP A 86 -2.05 9.52 8.57
CA ASP A 86 -2.56 9.86 7.22
C ASP A 86 -1.57 9.65 6.07
N ILE A 87 -0.54 8.84 6.31
CA ILE A 87 0.48 8.48 5.33
C ILE A 87 0.49 6.97 5.14
N PHE A 88 0.57 6.54 3.88
CA PHE A 88 0.87 5.17 3.51
C PHE A 88 2.37 5.01 3.34
N LYS A 89 3.01 4.25 4.22
CA LYS A 89 4.35 3.72 3.98
C LYS A 89 4.22 2.47 3.10
N VAL A 90 4.59 2.60 1.83
CA VAL A 90 4.43 1.56 0.80
C VAL A 90 5.78 0.98 0.42
N THR A 91 6.00 -0.30 0.70
CA THR A 91 7.26 -0.99 0.42
C THR A 91 7.07 -2.01 -0.69
N ASN A 92 7.86 -1.91 -1.76
CA ASN A 92 7.86 -2.89 -2.85
C ASN A 92 8.87 -4.00 -2.56
N ASN A 93 8.37 -5.21 -2.27
CA ASN A 93 9.22 -6.38 -2.03
C ASN A 93 9.36 -7.29 -3.26
N SER A 94 8.83 -6.87 -4.42
CA SER A 94 8.98 -7.60 -5.68
C SER A 94 10.33 -7.34 -6.35
N GLU A 95 10.64 -8.14 -7.37
CA GLU A 95 11.83 -7.96 -8.21
C GLU A 95 11.64 -6.94 -9.34
N SER A 96 10.44 -6.39 -9.50
CA SER A 96 10.09 -5.44 -10.58
C SER A 96 9.72 -4.06 -10.04
N ILE A 97 9.81 -3.03 -10.89
CA ILE A 97 9.19 -1.74 -10.56
C ILE A 97 7.68 -1.94 -10.56
N VAL A 98 6.99 -1.39 -9.57
CA VAL A 98 5.52 -1.49 -9.48
C VAL A 98 4.90 -0.10 -9.50
N ARG A 99 3.79 0.04 -10.24
CA ARG A 99 2.91 1.20 -10.16
C ARG A 99 1.74 0.87 -9.25
N VAL A 100 1.50 1.70 -8.25
CA VAL A 100 0.36 1.58 -7.34
C VAL A 100 -0.73 2.55 -7.79
N THR A 101 -1.93 2.04 -8.02
CA THR A 101 -3.12 2.85 -8.30
C THR A 101 -4.16 2.60 -7.20
N CYS A 102 -4.85 3.66 -6.79
CA CYS A 102 -5.97 3.57 -5.87
C CYS A 102 -7.22 4.12 -6.55
N MET A 103 -8.34 3.41 -6.45
CA MET A 103 -9.63 3.82 -6.98
C MET A 103 -10.64 3.86 -5.86
N VAL A 104 -11.53 4.85 -5.89
CA VAL A 104 -12.75 4.80 -5.10
C VAL A 104 -13.79 4.03 -5.89
N ILE A 105 -14.39 3.03 -5.27
CA ILE A 105 -15.41 2.18 -5.86
C ILE A 105 -16.73 2.31 -5.09
N GLY A 106 -17.82 1.91 -5.74
CA GLY A 106 -19.10 1.70 -5.07
C GLY A 106 -19.52 0.24 -5.23
N THR A 107 -19.81 -0.44 -4.13
CA THR A 107 -20.27 -1.84 -4.15
C THR A 107 -21.79 -1.91 -4.24
N LYS A 108 -22.28 -2.68 -5.22
CA LYS A 108 -23.70 -2.96 -5.44
C LYS A 108 -24.17 -4.08 -4.53
N VAL A 109 -25.49 -4.19 -4.38
CA VAL A 109 -26.13 -5.23 -3.54
C VAL A 109 -25.76 -6.65 -3.96
N ASP A 110 -25.48 -6.87 -5.24
CA ASP A 110 -25.05 -8.17 -5.77
C ASP A 110 -23.55 -8.46 -5.59
N GLY A 111 -22.81 -7.55 -4.95
CA GLY A 111 -21.37 -7.65 -4.70
C GLY A 111 -20.49 -7.22 -5.88
N THR A 112 -21.07 -6.82 -7.02
CA THR A 112 -20.31 -6.17 -8.09
C THR A 112 -19.93 -4.75 -7.67
N TYR A 113 -18.85 -4.21 -8.22
CA TYR A 113 -18.43 -2.85 -7.93
C TYR A 113 -18.36 -2.01 -9.22
N GLU A 114 -18.47 -0.71 -9.06
CA GLU A 114 -18.22 0.27 -10.11
C GLU A 114 -17.17 1.29 -9.68
N ILE A 115 -16.35 1.74 -10.63
CA ILE A 115 -15.32 2.75 -10.36
C ILE A 115 -16.02 4.12 -10.31
N LEU A 116 -15.94 4.78 -9.16
CA LEU A 116 -16.51 6.12 -8.98
C LEU A 116 -15.50 7.21 -9.36
N GLN A 117 -14.24 7.04 -8.93
CA GLN A 117 -13.15 7.94 -9.27
C GLN A 117 -11.77 7.27 -9.11
N TYR A 118 -10.77 7.82 -9.79
CA TYR A 118 -9.36 7.51 -9.51
C TYR A 118 -8.88 8.45 -8.41
N ALA A 119 -8.43 7.87 -7.29
CA ALA A 119 -7.88 8.67 -6.21
C ALA A 119 -6.45 9.08 -6.55
N GLY A 120 -6.07 10.30 -6.17
CA GLY A 120 -4.68 10.73 -6.19
C GLY A 120 -3.91 9.91 -5.17
N PHE A 121 -3.00 9.05 -5.61
CA PHE A 121 -2.18 8.22 -4.73
C PHE A 121 -0.74 8.24 -5.18
N GLY A 122 0.18 8.56 -4.28
CA GLY A 122 1.60 8.73 -4.60
C GLY A 122 2.32 9.61 -3.58
N GLY A 123 3.60 9.82 -3.81
CA GLY A 123 4.48 10.59 -2.93
C GLY A 123 5.69 11.15 -3.68
N ILE A 124 6.60 11.78 -2.96
CA ILE A 124 7.80 12.39 -3.55
C ILE A 124 8.86 11.31 -3.85
N ASP A 125 9.36 11.27 -5.08
CA ASP A 125 10.50 10.42 -5.47
C ASP A 125 11.81 10.99 -4.94
N GLN A 126 12.15 10.65 -3.70
CA GLN A 126 13.40 11.10 -3.07
C GLN A 126 14.66 10.57 -3.77
N THR A 127 14.57 9.45 -4.48
CA THR A 127 15.72 8.84 -5.18
C THR A 127 16.08 9.64 -6.43
N LYS A 128 15.11 9.95 -7.30
CA LYS A 128 15.35 10.83 -8.46
C LYS A 128 15.73 12.24 -8.04
N TYR A 129 15.02 12.81 -7.07
CA TYR A 129 15.29 14.16 -6.58
C TYR A 129 16.76 14.36 -6.15
N LYS A 130 17.37 13.37 -5.46
CA LYS A 130 18.78 13.41 -5.09
C LYS A 130 19.72 13.40 -6.29
N LYS A 131 19.42 12.59 -7.31
CA LYS A 131 20.22 12.52 -8.54
C LYS A 131 20.13 13.82 -9.35
N ASP A 132 18.92 14.37 -9.48
CA ASP A 132 18.69 15.59 -10.25
C ASP A 132 19.33 16.83 -9.60
N LEU A 133 19.40 16.87 -8.25
CA LEU A 133 20.14 17.90 -7.51
C LEU A 133 21.62 17.97 -7.93
N GLU A 134 22.27 16.82 -8.11
CA GLU A 134 23.69 16.75 -8.47
C GLU A 134 23.92 17.10 -9.95
N GLU A 135 23.05 16.63 -10.85
CA GLU A 135 23.23 16.80 -12.30
C GLU A 135 22.80 18.18 -12.81
N ASN A 136 21.75 18.79 -12.24
CA ASN A 136 21.12 20.00 -12.81
C ASN A 136 21.36 21.28 -12.00
N GLY A 137 21.87 21.21 -10.77
CA GLY A 137 22.13 22.39 -9.91
C GLY A 137 20.87 23.09 -9.38
N TRP A 138 19.68 22.60 -9.73
CA TRP A 138 18.36 22.93 -9.18
C TRP A 138 17.49 21.69 -9.30
N ALA A 139 16.58 21.48 -8.34
CA ALA A 139 15.75 20.28 -8.31
C ALA A 139 14.26 20.61 -8.38
N VAL A 140 13.52 19.69 -8.98
CA VAL A 140 12.06 19.72 -9.10
C VAL A 140 11.54 18.53 -8.31
N GLU A 141 10.63 18.78 -7.36
CA GLU A 141 9.97 17.69 -6.63
C GLU A 141 9.10 16.88 -7.61
N HIS A 142 9.46 15.61 -7.80
CA HIS A 142 8.70 14.69 -8.64
C HIS A 142 7.74 13.87 -7.80
N TYR A 143 6.44 14.04 -8.05
CA TYR A 143 5.40 13.17 -7.51
C TYR A 143 5.33 11.88 -8.33
N THR A 144 5.35 10.72 -7.67
CA THR A 144 5.33 9.40 -8.29
C THR A 144 4.40 8.45 -7.55
N ASN A 145 3.91 7.46 -8.29
CA ASN A 145 3.24 6.27 -7.76
C ASN A 145 3.94 4.98 -8.20
N MET A 146 5.16 5.10 -8.75
CA MET A 146 6.04 3.99 -9.07
C MET A 146 7.03 3.76 -7.93
N ILE A 147 7.30 2.49 -7.62
CA ILE A 147 8.16 2.09 -6.50
C ILE A 147 9.14 1.03 -7.02
N ARG A 148 10.46 1.27 -6.91
CA ARG A 148 11.48 0.32 -7.39
C ARG A 148 11.61 -0.87 -6.43
N PRO A 149 12.22 -1.99 -6.88
CA PRO A 149 12.50 -3.13 -6.00
C PRO A 149 13.23 -2.73 -4.72
N GLY A 150 12.68 -3.11 -3.56
CA GLY A 150 13.25 -2.83 -2.25
C GLY A 150 13.06 -1.39 -1.75
N GLU A 151 12.49 -0.49 -2.56
CA GLU A 151 12.23 0.88 -2.13
C GLU A 151 10.97 0.99 -1.26
N THR A 152 10.94 2.05 -0.46
CA THR A 152 9.76 2.48 0.28
C THR A 152 9.37 3.89 -0.12
N LEU A 153 8.13 4.05 -0.55
CA LEU A 153 7.50 5.34 -0.85
C LEU A 153 6.58 5.73 0.31
N TYR A 154 6.68 6.99 0.74
CA TYR A 154 5.71 7.59 1.66
C TYR A 154 4.66 8.31 0.83
N ALA A 155 3.49 7.69 0.70
CA ALA A 155 2.43 8.14 -0.18
C ALA A 155 1.25 8.72 0.60
N THR A 156 0.61 9.73 0.01
CA THR A 156 -0.65 10.31 0.48
C THR A 156 -1.78 9.87 -0.43
N LEU A 157 -3.01 9.81 0.11
CA LEU A 157 -4.23 9.59 -0.65
C LEU A 157 -5.03 10.90 -0.70
N SER A 158 -5.50 11.26 -1.89
CA SER A 158 -6.37 12.41 -2.13
C SER A 158 -7.62 11.95 -2.88
N ILE A 159 -8.78 12.15 -2.26
CA ILE A 159 -10.10 11.87 -2.86
C ILE A 159 -10.79 13.21 -3.09
N SER A 160 -11.33 13.41 -4.28
CA SER A 160 -12.03 14.65 -4.61
C SER A 160 -13.54 14.45 -4.44
N ASP A 161 -14.16 15.22 -3.54
CA ASP A 161 -15.62 15.30 -3.44
C ASP A 161 -16.13 16.48 -4.25
N PHE A 162 -16.39 16.22 -5.53
CA PHE A 162 -16.99 17.20 -6.43
C PHE A 162 -18.51 17.17 -6.28
N GLN A 163 -19.08 18.15 -5.59
CA GLN A 163 -20.53 18.31 -5.45
C GLN A 163 -21.19 18.90 -6.72
N TYR A 164 -20.96 18.26 -7.87
CA TYR A 164 -21.55 18.63 -9.15
C TYR A 164 -22.58 17.60 -9.60
N GLU A 165 -23.61 18.07 -10.31
CA GLU A 165 -24.65 17.22 -10.87
C GLU A 165 -24.05 16.19 -11.86
N GLY A 166 -24.41 14.92 -11.70
CA GLY A 166 -23.96 13.83 -12.57
C GLY A 166 -22.60 13.21 -12.21
N VAL A 167 -21.90 13.72 -11.19
CA VAL A 167 -20.69 13.08 -10.64
C VAL A 167 -21.09 12.25 -9.42
N PRO A 168 -20.76 10.94 -9.37
CA PRO A 168 -21.05 10.13 -8.19
C PRO A 168 -20.23 10.63 -7.00
N LYS A 169 -20.86 10.70 -5.83
CA LYS A 169 -20.16 10.97 -4.57
C LYS A 169 -19.23 9.80 -4.24
N PRO A 170 -18.03 10.07 -3.71
CA PRO A 170 -17.11 8.99 -3.32
C PRO A 170 -17.65 8.12 -2.17
N ASP A 171 -18.40 8.69 -1.23
CA ASP A 171 -19.24 7.95 -0.28
C ASP A 171 -20.67 7.90 -0.86
N ILE A 172 -20.94 6.88 -1.67
CA ILE A 172 -22.17 6.79 -2.46
C ILE A 172 -23.37 6.28 -1.65
N ASP A 173 -23.14 5.45 -0.63
CA ASP A 173 -24.16 4.88 0.25
C ASP A 173 -24.34 5.66 1.55
N ASN A 174 -23.47 6.65 1.83
CA ASN A 174 -23.46 7.51 3.02
C ASN A 174 -23.24 6.71 4.30
N ASP A 175 -22.39 5.66 4.23
CA ASP A 175 -22.02 4.84 5.39
C ASP A 175 -20.86 5.46 6.20
N GLY A 176 -20.29 6.58 5.73
CA GLY A 176 -19.17 7.28 6.35
C GLY A 176 -17.81 6.70 5.96
N PHE A 177 -17.74 5.89 4.91
CA PHE A 177 -16.49 5.33 4.39
C PHE A 177 -16.35 5.50 2.88
N TYR A 178 -15.11 5.69 2.45
CA TYR A 178 -14.70 5.46 1.07
C TYR A 178 -14.30 4.00 0.89
N GLU A 179 -14.91 3.32 -0.08
CA GLU A 179 -14.45 2.00 -0.49
C GLU A 179 -13.30 2.15 -1.49
N LEU A 180 -12.12 1.70 -1.10
CA LEU A 180 -10.88 1.85 -1.85
C LEU A 180 -10.43 0.53 -2.44
N LYS A 181 -10.09 0.53 -3.73
CA LYS A 181 -9.44 -0.58 -4.40
C LYS A 181 -8.01 -0.22 -4.75
N PHE A 182 -7.05 -0.92 -4.16
CA PHE A 182 -5.63 -0.80 -4.48
C PHE A 182 -5.27 -1.79 -5.58
N MET A 183 -4.50 -1.35 -6.57
CA MET A 183 -4.05 -2.16 -7.70
C MET A 183 -2.54 -2.03 -7.88
N ILE A 184 -1.87 -3.17 -8.00
CA ILE A 184 -0.42 -3.25 -8.25
C ILE A 184 -0.19 -3.67 -9.69
N SER A 185 0.47 -2.81 -10.46
CA SER A 185 0.82 -3.05 -11.87
C SER A 185 2.34 -3.09 -12.02
N PRO A 186 2.96 -4.24 -12.33
CA PRO A 186 4.38 -4.31 -12.67
C PRO A 186 4.70 -3.43 -13.89
N GLN A 187 5.88 -2.80 -13.91
CA GLN A 187 6.37 -1.94 -14.99
C GLN A 187 7.79 -2.37 -15.37
N SER A 188 8.10 -2.37 -16.67
CA SER A 188 9.46 -2.65 -17.15
C SER A 188 10.45 -1.52 -16.88
N ASN A 189 9.98 -0.27 -16.87
CA ASN A 189 10.76 0.94 -16.64
C ASN A 189 9.87 2.09 -16.12
N GLU A 190 10.45 3.26 -15.88
CA GLU A 190 9.73 4.44 -15.37
C GLU A 190 9.35 5.45 -16.46
N ASP A 191 9.85 5.28 -17.68
CA ASP A 191 9.68 6.23 -18.78
C ASP A 191 8.37 5.98 -19.54
N VAL A 192 7.86 4.76 -19.48
CA VAL A 192 6.64 4.33 -20.17
C VAL A 192 5.72 3.64 -19.18
N ILE A 193 4.47 4.11 -19.12
CA ILE A 193 3.42 3.46 -18.34
C ILE A 193 2.93 2.24 -19.12
N GLU A 194 3.21 1.05 -18.58
CA GLU A 194 2.68 -0.19 -19.11
C GLU A 194 1.30 -0.46 -18.53
N ILE A 195 0.34 -0.69 -19.43
CA ILE A 195 -1.03 -1.07 -19.07
C ILE A 195 -1.19 -2.53 -19.46
N SER A 196 -1.19 -3.42 -18.47
CA SER A 196 -1.50 -4.84 -18.66
C SER A 196 -3.00 -5.05 -18.53
N LEU A 197 -3.57 -5.83 -19.46
CA LEU A 197 -4.92 -6.38 -19.37
C LEU A 197 -4.96 -7.72 -18.63
N ASN A 198 -3.79 -8.32 -18.35
CA ASN A 198 -3.68 -9.49 -17.48
C ASN A 198 -3.65 -9.00 -16.03
N ASP A 199 -4.57 -9.53 -15.21
CA ASP A 199 -5.07 -8.93 -13.98
C ASP A 199 -4.00 -8.35 -13.04
N PRO A 200 -4.06 -7.05 -12.71
CA PRO A 200 -3.31 -6.52 -11.58
C PRO A 200 -3.82 -7.16 -10.29
N VAL A 201 -2.89 -7.48 -9.38
CA VAL A 201 -3.28 -7.93 -8.04
C VAL A 201 -3.95 -6.75 -7.34
N SER A 202 -5.12 -7.00 -6.77
CA SER A 202 -5.92 -5.95 -6.15
C SER A 202 -6.66 -6.44 -4.93
N ASP A 203 -6.75 -5.58 -3.93
CA ASP A 203 -7.57 -5.77 -2.73
C ASP A 203 -8.35 -4.49 -2.40
N MET A 204 -9.39 -4.65 -1.59
CA MET A 204 -10.32 -3.58 -1.24
C MET A 204 -10.26 -3.29 0.25
N TYR A 205 -10.44 -2.03 0.64
CA TYR A 205 -10.42 -1.59 2.04
C TYR A 205 -11.37 -0.40 2.22
N LYS A 206 -11.74 -0.10 3.46
CA LYS A 206 -12.55 1.08 3.79
C LYS A 206 -11.70 2.15 4.44
N LEU A 207 -11.82 3.40 4.03
CA LEU A 207 -11.21 4.55 4.69
C LEU A 207 -12.32 5.47 5.24
N PRO A 208 -12.30 5.87 6.52
CA PRO A 208 -13.28 6.82 7.04
C PRO A 208 -13.32 8.12 6.24
N VAL A 209 -14.51 8.69 6.08
CA VAL A 209 -14.71 10.06 5.58
C VAL A 209 -14.35 11.04 6.70
N ASP A 210 -13.48 12.00 6.42
CA ASP A 210 -13.11 13.09 7.34
C ASP A 210 -14.14 14.23 7.36
#